data_AF-A0A7J7WPU1-F1
#
_entry.id   AF-A0A7J7WPU1-F1
#
_cell.length_a   1.000
_cell.length_b   1.000
_cell.length_c   1.000
_cell.angle_alpha   90.00
_cell.angle_beta   90.00
_cell.angle_gamma   90.00
#
_symmetry.space_group_name_H-M   'P 1'
#
loop_
_entity.id
_entity.type
_entity.pdbx_description
1 polymer ?
#
loop_
_entity_poly.entity_id
_entity_poly.type
_entity_poly.pdbx_seq_one_letter_code
_entity_poly.pdbx_strand_id
1 'polypeptide(L)'
;MQLAYFTDSTHTGRQLKDTFADSLRYVNKILNSKFGFTSRKVPAHMPHMIDRIVMQELQDMFPEEFDKTSFHKVRHSEDMQFAFSYFYYLMSAVQPLNISQVFDEVDTDQSGVLSDREIRTLATRIHDLPLSLQDLTGLEHMLINCSKMLPANITQLSNIPATQEAYYDPNLPPVTKSLVTNCKPVTDKIHKAYKDKNKYRFEIMGEEEIAFKMIRTNVSHVVGQLDDIRKNPRKFVCLNDNIDHNHKDAQTVKAVLRDFYESMFPIPSQFELPREYRNRFLHMHELQEWRAYRDKLKFWTHCVLATLIMFTIFSFFAEQLIALKRKIFPRRRIQKEASPDRIRV
;
A
#
# COMPACT_ATOMS: atom_id res chain seq x y z
N MET A 1 -22.12 -27.58 55.93
CA MET A 1 -20.69 -27.78 55.58
C MET A 1 -20.48 -27.12 54.22
N GLN A 2 -20.11 -25.85 54.22
CA GLN A 2 -19.95 -25.02 53.02
C GLN A 2 -18.47 -25.05 52.64
N LEU A 3 -18.13 -25.72 51.54
CA LEU A 3 -16.79 -25.69 50.98
C LEU A 3 -16.65 -24.39 50.18
N ALA A 4 -16.11 -23.36 50.82
CA ALA A 4 -15.66 -22.15 50.16
C ALA A 4 -14.38 -22.47 49.36
N TYR A 5 -14.48 -22.41 48.03
CA TYR A 5 -13.30 -22.35 47.17
C TYR A 5 -12.69 -20.95 47.30
N PHE A 6 -11.65 -20.82 48.12
CA PHE A 6 -10.74 -19.69 48.05
C PHE A 6 -9.89 -19.87 46.80
N THR A 7 -10.15 -19.07 45.76
CA THR A 7 -9.18 -18.84 44.70
C THR A 7 -8.27 -17.71 45.14
N ASP A 8 -7.03 -18.07 45.45
CA ASP A 8 -5.95 -17.13 45.72
C ASP A 8 -5.63 -16.40 44.40
N SER A 9 -6.26 -15.24 44.19
CA SER A 9 -6.15 -14.46 42.96
C SER A 9 -5.07 -13.38 43.09
N THR A 10 -3.83 -13.80 43.32
CA THR A 10 -2.64 -12.93 43.18
C THR A 10 -2.11 -12.86 41.73
N HIS A 11 -2.93 -13.19 40.75
CA HIS A 11 -2.67 -12.80 39.37
C HIS A 11 -3.33 -11.46 39.11
N THR A 12 -2.54 -10.39 39.14
CA THR A 12 -2.86 -9.12 38.50
C THR A 12 -3.31 -9.43 37.08
N GLY A 13 -4.63 -9.42 36.85
CA GLY A 13 -5.20 -9.68 35.54
C GLY A 13 -4.57 -8.70 34.56
N ARG A 14 -3.84 -9.24 33.57
CA ARG A 14 -3.24 -8.44 32.50
C ARG A 14 -4.38 -7.71 31.80
N GLN A 15 -4.57 -6.42 32.09
CA GLN A 15 -5.49 -5.59 31.34
C GLN A 15 -5.11 -5.72 29.86
N LEU A 16 -6.06 -6.17 29.05
CA LEU A 16 -5.94 -6.16 27.60
C LEU A 16 -5.75 -4.70 27.18
N LYS A 17 -4.49 -4.31 26.97
CA LYS A 17 -4.16 -3.00 26.42
C LYS A 17 -4.73 -2.94 25.01
N ASP A 18 -5.49 -1.89 24.72
CA ASP A 18 -5.93 -1.59 23.36
C ASP A 18 -4.72 -1.07 22.56
N THR A 19 -3.89 -2.01 22.12
CA THR A 19 -2.66 -1.72 21.36
C THR A 19 -2.96 -0.97 20.07
N PHE A 20 -4.17 -1.09 19.52
CA PHE A 20 -4.59 -0.33 18.35
C PHE A 20 -4.81 1.14 18.70
N ALA A 21 -5.64 1.44 19.70
CA ALA A 21 -5.86 2.81 20.15
C ALA A 21 -4.56 3.48 20.61
N ASP A 22 -3.67 2.74 21.26
CA ASP A 22 -2.37 3.25 21.68
C ASP A 22 -1.46 3.58 20.48
N SER A 23 -1.40 2.70 19.46
CA SER A 23 -0.61 2.96 18.24
C SER A 23 -1.10 4.23 17.50
N LEU A 24 -2.41 4.48 17.48
CA LEU A 24 -2.98 5.71 16.90
C LEU A 24 -2.54 6.95 17.66
N ARG A 25 -2.53 6.90 19.00
CA ARG A 25 -2.07 8.00 19.85
C ARG A 25 -0.57 8.24 19.68
N TYR A 26 0.21 7.17 19.57
CA TYR A 26 1.65 7.22 19.32
C TYR A 26 1.95 7.96 18.01
N VAL A 27 1.35 7.54 16.89
CA VAL A 27 1.52 8.23 15.60
C VAL A 27 1.02 9.67 15.66
N ASN A 28 -0.12 9.94 16.30
CA ASN A 28 -0.63 11.31 16.42
C ASN A 28 0.35 12.23 17.16
N LYS A 29 1.06 11.72 18.17
CA LYS A 29 2.11 12.46 18.87
C LYS A 29 3.29 12.78 17.94
N ILE A 30 3.75 11.80 17.17
CA ILE A 30 4.86 11.96 16.20
C ILE A 30 4.48 13.03 15.16
N LEU A 31 3.31 12.90 14.55
CA LEU A 31 2.83 13.84 13.54
C LEU A 31 2.60 15.24 14.11
N ASN A 32 2.11 15.37 15.34
CA ASN A 32 2.01 16.67 16.01
C ASN A 32 3.37 17.32 16.24
N SER A 33 4.38 16.53 16.60
CA SER A 33 5.75 17.02 16.76
C SER A 33 6.36 17.47 15.44
N LYS A 34 6.03 16.82 14.33
CA LYS A 34 6.59 17.11 13.00
C LYS A 34 5.86 18.23 12.25
N PHE A 35 4.53 18.21 12.26
CA PHE A 35 3.68 19.06 11.41
C PHE A 35 2.85 20.07 12.21
N GLY A 36 3.01 20.11 13.53
CA GLY A 36 2.19 20.95 14.40
C GLY A 36 0.90 20.26 14.84
N PHE A 37 0.27 20.87 15.86
CA PHE A 37 -0.90 20.29 16.51
C PHE A 37 -2.12 20.27 15.60
N THR A 38 -2.76 19.12 15.48
CA THR A 38 -4.04 18.96 14.76
C THR A 38 -4.88 17.86 15.40
N SER A 39 -6.20 18.04 15.41
CA SER A 39 -7.14 17.00 15.81
C SER A 39 -7.34 16.01 14.66
N ARG A 40 -6.98 14.75 14.90
CA ARG A 40 -7.02 13.67 13.90
C ARG A 40 -8.04 12.61 14.29
N LYS A 41 -8.93 12.25 13.36
CA LYS A 41 -9.90 11.14 13.46
C LYS A 41 -9.32 9.84 12.89
N VAL A 42 -9.85 8.70 13.32
CA VAL A 42 -9.46 7.40 12.78
C VAL A 42 -10.02 7.26 11.35
N PRO A 43 -9.19 6.91 10.34
CA PRO A 43 -9.68 6.59 9.02
C PRO A 43 -10.71 5.46 9.07
N ALA A 44 -11.76 5.55 8.25
CA ALA A 44 -12.79 4.54 8.21
C ALA A 44 -12.26 3.18 7.73
N HIS A 45 -12.93 2.10 8.14
CA HIS A 45 -12.58 0.74 7.74
C HIS A 45 -12.99 0.46 6.27
N MET A 46 -12.11 0.86 5.36
CA MET A 46 -12.28 0.75 3.91
C MET A 46 -10.95 0.32 3.26
N PRO A 47 -10.98 -0.16 2.00
CA PRO A 47 -9.74 -0.38 1.25
C PRO A 47 -8.89 0.89 1.20
N HIS A 48 -7.59 0.74 1.44
CA HIS A 48 -6.64 1.84 1.36
C HIS A 48 -5.73 1.63 0.16
N MET A 49 -5.71 2.61 -0.74
CA MET A 49 -4.75 2.65 -1.85
C MET A 49 -3.51 3.40 -1.39
N ILE A 50 -2.37 2.70 -1.40
CA ILE A 50 -1.09 3.21 -0.92
C ILE A 50 -0.15 3.34 -2.10
N ASP A 51 0.36 4.55 -2.32
CA ASP A 51 1.44 4.80 -3.27
C ASP A 51 2.79 4.45 -2.63
N ARG A 52 3.60 3.68 -3.35
CA ARG A 52 4.89 3.19 -2.84
C ARG A 52 5.91 4.30 -2.66
N ILE A 53 5.92 5.29 -3.54
CA ILE A 53 6.86 6.42 -3.48
C ILE A 53 6.49 7.29 -2.28
N VAL A 54 5.19 7.61 -2.12
CA VAL A 54 4.72 8.39 -0.96
C VAL A 54 4.98 7.64 0.35
N MET A 55 4.76 6.33 0.38
CA MET A 55 5.08 5.52 1.57
C MET A 55 6.59 5.53 1.86
N GLN A 56 7.44 5.44 0.84
CA GLN A 56 8.88 5.55 1.01
C GLN A 56 9.27 6.89 1.60
N GLU A 57 8.74 8.01 1.10
CA GLU A 57 8.99 9.33 1.67
C GLU A 57 8.59 9.42 3.15
N LEU A 58 7.45 8.82 3.51
CA LEU A 58 7.00 8.75 4.90
C LEU A 58 7.94 7.90 5.76
N GLN A 59 8.43 6.78 5.24
CA GLN A 59 9.38 5.92 5.93
C GLN A 59 10.74 6.61 6.11
N ASP A 60 11.23 7.30 5.08
CA ASP A 60 12.46 8.08 5.11
C ASP A 60 12.37 9.25 6.11
N MET A 61 11.16 9.74 6.39
CA MET A 61 10.92 10.79 7.39
C MET A 61 10.98 10.28 8.83
N PHE A 62 10.63 9.01 9.07
CA PHE A 62 10.52 8.40 10.41
C PHE A 62 11.18 7.01 10.45
N PRO A 63 12.47 6.89 10.11
CA PRO A 63 13.11 5.59 9.92
C PRO A 63 13.13 4.77 11.21
N GLU A 64 13.43 5.40 12.35
CA GLU A 64 13.50 4.72 13.65
C GLU A 64 12.14 4.14 14.08
N GLU A 65 11.05 4.88 13.85
CA GLU A 65 9.70 4.45 14.22
C GLU A 65 9.18 3.30 13.33
N PHE A 66 9.50 3.33 12.03
CA PHE A 66 9.18 2.23 11.13
C PHE A 66 10.06 1.00 11.37
N ASP A 67 11.34 1.18 11.67
CA ASP A 67 12.23 0.09 12.06
C ASP A 67 11.70 -0.58 13.33
N LYS A 68 11.33 0.20 14.35
CA LYS A 68 10.71 -0.30 15.59
C LYS A 68 9.44 -1.10 15.32
N THR A 69 8.57 -0.58 14.45
CA THR A 69 7.35 -1.27 14.02
C THR A 69 7.67 -2.63 13.38
N SER A 70 8.73 -2.71 12.57
CA SER A 70 9.12 -3.95 11.87
C SER A 70 9.63 -5.05 12.80
N PHE A 71 10.13 -4.72 14.00
CA PHE A 71 10.56 -5.70 14.99
C PHE A 71 9.39 -6.40 15.71
N HIS A 72 8.18 -5.84 15.64
CA HIS A 72 7.01 -6.40 16.30
C HIS A 72 6.36 -7.49 15.44
N LYS A 73 6.20 -8.70 15.98
CA LYS A 73 5.51 -9.81 15.30
C LYS A 73 3.98 -9.67 15.31
N VAL A 74 3.47 -8.99 16.32
CA VAL A 74 2.04 -8.74 16.53
C VAL A 74 1.86 -7.27 16.89
N ARG A 75 0.65 -6.75 16.66
CA ARG A 75 0.32 -5.33 16.90
C ARG A 75 0.83 -4.85 18.25
N HIS A 76 1.55 -3.74 18.23
CA HIS A 76 2.15 -3.09 19.39
C HIS A 76 1.68 -1.65 19.55
N SER A 77 1.66 -1.16 20.78
CA SER A 77 1.24 0.21 21.14
C SER A 77 2.12 1.31 20.53
N GLU A 78 3.29 0.97 20.02
CA GLU A 78 4.26 1.88 19.42
C GLU A 78 4.48 1.59 17.93
N ASP A 79 3.53 0.91 17.30
CA ASP A 79 3.55 0.72 15.86
C ASP A 79 3.20 2.04 15.15
N MET A 80 3.87 2.29 14.03
CA MET A 80 3.41 3.22 13.01
C MET A 80 2.12 2.68 12.40
N GLN A 81 0.98 3.07 12.98
CA GLN A 81 -0.33 2.64 12.51
C GLN A 81 -0.48 3.00 11.02
N PHE A 82 -0.53 1.97 10.18
CA PHE A 82 -0.23 2.09 8.76
C PHE A 82 -1.12 3.10 8.01
N ALA A 83 -2.44 2.95 8.10
CA ALA A 83 -3.39 3.82 7.39
C ALA A 83 -3.37 5.25 7.95
N PHE A 84 -3.38 5.38 9.27
CA PHE A 84 -3.37 6.66 9.97
C PHE A 84 -2.10 7.45 9.64
N SER A 85 -0.93 6.81 9.68
CA SER A 85 0.36 7.43 9.32
C SER A 85 0.33 7.93 7.88
N TYR A 86 -0.12 7.10 6.93
CA TYR A 86 -0.13 7.44 5.52
C TYR A 86 -1.08 8.58 5.16
N PHE A 87 -2.36 8.50 5.57
CA PHE A 87 -3.34 9.53 5.22
C PHE A 87 -3.01 10.87 5.88
N TYR A 88 -2.56 10.86 7.13
CA TYR A 88 -2.20 12.12 7.77
C TYR A 88 -0.86 12.68 7.28
N TYR A 89 0.06 11.85 6.80
CA TYR A 89 1.20 12.35 6.03
C TYR A 89 0.74 13.07 4.77
N LEU A 90 -0.14 12.46 3.96
CA LEU A 90 -0.69 13.10 2.76
C LEU A 90 -1.35 14.45 3.08
N MET A 91 -2.10 14.51 4.19
CA MET A 91 -2.81 15.73 4.60
C MET A 91 -1.91 16.80 5.23
N SER A 92 -0.74 16.43 5.77
CA SER A 92 0.13 17.34 6.53
C SER A 92 1.42 17.71 5.78
N ALA A 93 1.84 16.91 4.80
CA ALA A 93 3.04 17.16 4.03
C ALA A 93 2.86 18.44 3.22
N VAL A 94 3.79 19.38 3.42
CA VAL A 94 3.83 20.65 2.70
C VAL A 94 4.90 20.64 1.62
N GLN A 95 4.65 21.36 0.53
CA GLN A 95 5.67 21.61 -0.48
C GLN A 95 6.25 23.01 -0.26
N PRO A 96 7.59 23.18 -0.28
CA PRO A 96 8.20 24.49 -0.16
C PRO A 96 7.70 25.41 -1.28
N LEU A 97 7.39 26.66 -0.93
CA LEU A 97 6.91 27.65 -1.88
C LEU A 97 7.92 27.85 -3.02
N ASN A 98 7.47 27.61 -4.25
CA ASN A 98 8.23 27.96 -5.45
C ASN A 98 7.82 29.36 -5.93
N ILE A 99 8.68 30.37 -5.70
CA ILE A 99 8.41 31.76 -6.09
C ILE A 99 8.19 31.89 -7.60
N SER A 100 8.81 31.04 -8.41
CA SER A 100 8.55 31.01 -9.85
C SER A 100 7.08 30.71 -10.15
N GLN A 101 6.45 29.81 -9.38
CA GLN A 101 5.03 29.50 -9.55
C GLN A 101 4.14 30.65 -9.08
N VAL A 102 4.58 31.39 -8.06
CA VAL A 102 3.87 32.61 -7.63
C VAL A 102 3.83 33.64 -8.75
N PHE A 103 4.94 33.83 -9.46
CA PHE A 103 4.99 34.67 -10.65
C PHE A 103 4.00 34.18 -11.71
N ASP A 104 4.04 32.88 -12.05
CA ASP A 104 3.15 32.27 -13.05
C ASP A 104 1.66 32.36 -12.69
N GLU A 105 1.32 32.35 -11.39
CA GLU A 105 -0.05 32.53 -10.91
C GLU A 105 -0.54 34.00 -10.95
N VAL A 106 0.37 34.97 -11.16
CA VAL A 106 0.07 36.41 -11.22
C VAL A 106 0.17 36.94 -12.65
N ASP A 107 1.06 36.38 -13.48
CA ASP A 107 1.19 36.60 -14.92
C ASP A 107 0.00 35.94 -15.65
N THR A 108 -1.15 36.63 -15.62
CA THR A 108 -2.44 36.12 -16.08
C THR A 108 -2.54 35.99 -17.59
N ASP A 109 -1.79 36.82 -18.32
CA ASP A 109 -1.71 36.78 -19.78
C ASP A 109 -0.52 35.97 -20.31
N GLN A 110 0.32 35.44 -19.41
CA GLN A 110 1.50 34.62 -19.71
C GLN A 110 2.51 35.36 -20.61
N SER A 111 2.57 36.68 -20.49
CA SER A 111 3.49 37.53 -21.26
C SER A 111 4.94 37.40 -20.80
N GLY A 112 5.18 36.82 -19.62
CA GLY A 112 6.50 36.70 -19.00
C GLY A 112 6.97 37.96 -18.27
N VAL A 113 6.17 39.03 -18.28
CA VAL A 113 6.38 40.29 -17.57
C VAL A 113 5.11 40.68 -16.81
N LEU A 114 5.22 41.22 -15.60
CA LEU A 114 4.03 41.69 -14.89
C LEU A 114 3.70 43.12 -15.34
N SER A 115 2.45 43.35 -15.76
CA SER A 115 1.85 44.67 -15.95
C SER A 115 1.60 45.40 -14.61
N ASP A 116 1.31 46.70 -14.63
CA ASP A 116 0.94 47.46 -13.41
C ASP A 116 -0.25 46.82 -12.66
N ARG A 117 -1.20 46.23 -13.41
CA ARG A 117 -2.39 45.56 -12.86
C ARG A 117 -2.04 44.25 -12.16
N GLU A 118 -1.07 43.51 -12.70
CA GLU A 118 -0.57 42.27 -12.14
C GLU A 118 0.37 42.52 -10.97
N ILE A 119 1.19 43.57 -11.03
CA ILE A 119 1.99 44.05 -9.88
C ILE A 119 1.06 44.43 -8.72
N ARG A 120 -0.05 45.14 -9.00
CA ARG A 120 -1.08 45.41 -7.99
C ARG A 120 -1.70 44.12 -7.44
N THR A 121 -1.89 43.10 -8.28
CA THR A 121 -2.42 41.78 -7.89
C THR A 121 -1.42 40.99 -7.04
N LEU A 122 -0.11 41.11 -7.29
CA LEU A 122 0.92 40.58 -6.39
C LEU A 122 0.89 41.34 -5.06
N ALA A 123 0.79 42.66 -5.10
CA ALA A 123 0.77 43.51 -3.90
C ALA A 123 -0.39 43.16 -2.96
N THR A 124 -1.60 42.89 -3.48
CA THR A 124 -2.74 42.47 -2.65
C THR A 124 -2.53 41.12 -1.97
N ARG A 125 -1.67 40.26 -2.52
CA ARG A 125 -1.34 38.95 -1.95
C ARG A 125 -0.22 39.01 -0.92
N ILE A 126 0.61 40.07 -0.93
CA ILE A 126 1.78 40.21 -0.03
C ILE A 126 1.67 41.31 1.03
N HIS A 127 0.60 42.12 1.00
CA HIS A 127 0.29 43.17 1.97
C HIS A 127 -1.11 42.98 2.57
N ASP A 128 -1.34 43.59 3.75
CA ASP A 128 -2.67 43.65 4.36
C ASP A 128 -3.61 44.51 3.52
N LEU A 129 -4.91 44.18 3.55
CA LEU A 129 -5.94 44.91 2.82
C LEU A 129 -6.66 45.91 3.74
N PRO A 130 -7.07 47.10 3.24
CA PRO A 130 -6.91 47.58 1.86
C PRO A 130 -5.50 48.07 1.55
N LEU A 131 -5.05 47.87 0.30
CA LEU A 131 -3.76 48.38 -0.17
C LEU A 131 -3.66 49.91 -0.06
N SER A 132 -2.62 50.40 0.61
CA SER A 132 -2.27 51.81 0.58
C SER A 132 -1.42 52.14 -0.65
N LEU A 133 -1.36 53.42 -1.02
CA LEU A 133 -0.44 53.89 -2.07
C LEU A 133 1.02 53.64 -1.69
N GLN A 134 1.35 53.70 -0.39
CA GLN A 134 2.70 53.45 0.12
C GLN A 134 3.12 51.98 -0.08
N ASP A 135 2.18 51.04 0.04
CA ASP A 135 2.47 49.62 -0.19
C ASP A 135 2.83 49.34 -1.65
N LEU A 136 2.08 49.94 -2.59
CA LEU A 136 2.33 49.79 -4.04
C LEU A 136 3.63 50.46 -4.46
N THR A 137 3.81 51.74 -4.12
CA THR A 137 5.04 52.47 -4.44
C THR A 137 6.26 51.84 -3.75
N GLY A 138 6.10 51.31 -2.54
CA GLY A 138 7.15 50.54 -1.86
C GLY A 138 7.54 49.28 -2.62
N LEU A 139 6.57 48.53 -3.18
CA LEU A 139 6.83 47.35 -4.01
C LEU A 139 7.57 47.71 -5.31
N GLU A 140 7.09 48.74 -6.01
CA GLU A 140 7.72 49.26 -7.23
C GLU A 140 9.18 49.69 -6.95
N HIS A 141 9.42 50.44 -5.88
CA HIS A 141 10.77 50.84 -5.48
C HIS A 141 11.68 49.65 -5.16
N MET A 142 11.16 48.59 -4.52
CA MET A 142 11.94 47.37 -4.30
C MET A 142 12.35 46.72 -5.62
N LEU A 143 11.43 46.63 -6.59
CA LEU A 143 11.71 46.07 -7.92
C LEU A 143 12.73 46.93 -8.71
N ILE A 144 12.58 48.26 -8.67
CA ILE A 144 13.53 49.21 -9.29
C ILE A 144 14.92 49.08 -8.67
N ASN A 145 15.02 48.94 -7.36
CA ASN A 145 16.31 48.80 -6.70
C ASN A 145 16.96 47.45 -7.01
N CYS A 146 16.18 46.36 -7.01
CA CYS A 146 16.65 45.04 -7.37
C CYS A 146 17.18 44.99 -8.80
N SER A 147 16.51 45.63 -9.76
CA SER A 147 16.96 45.62 -11.17
C SER A 147 18.33 46.28 -11.36
N LYS A 148 18.63 47.31 -10.58
CA LYS A 148 19.93 48.00 -10.60
C LYS A 148 21.05 47.19 -9.96
N MET A 149 20.72 46.31 -9.01
CA MET A 149 21.70 45.49 -8.28
C MET A 149 21.99 44.14 -8.95
N LEU A 150 21.12 43.68 -9.85
CA LEU A 150 21.28 42.37 -10.51
C LEU A 150 22.33 42.44 -11.63
N PRO A 151 23.21 41.41 -11.73
CA PRO A 151 24.17 41.31 -12.83
C PRO A 151 23.49 41.28 -14.20
N ALA A 152 24.10 41.94 -15.20
CA ALA A 152 23.58 42.02 -16.57
C ALA A 152 23.29 40.63 -17.21
N ASN A 153 24.01 39.59 -16.78
CA ASN A 153 23.81 38.22 -17.26
C ASN A 153 22.44 37.63 -16.85
N ILE A 154 21.86 38.07 -15.73
CA ILE A 154 20.57 37.57 -15.20
C ILE A 154 19.39 38.34 -15.81
N THR A 155 19.58 39.62 -16.11
CA THR A 155 18.59 40.46 -16.79
C THR A 155 18.49 40.14 -18.29
N GLN A 156 19.56 39.66 -18.93
CA GLN A 156 19.57 39.25 -20.35
C GLN A 156 19.09 37.83 -20.62
N LEU A 157 18.94 36.97 -19.61
CA LEU A 157 18.51 35.58 -19.79
C LEU A 157 17.05 35.46 -20.26
N SER A 158 16.29 36.55 -20.15
CA SER A 158 14.89 36.64 -20.54
C SER A 158 14.81 37.31 -21.93
N ASN A 159 15.08 36.57 -23.01
CA ASN A 159 14.75 36.99 -24.38
C ASN A 159 13.22 36.96 -24.56
N ILE A 160 12.51 37.77 -23.78
CA ILE A 160 11.07 37.95 -23.89
C ILE A 160 10.87 38.93 -25.05
N PRO A 161 10.06 38.60 -26.07
CA PRO A 161 9.72 39.56 -27.11
C PRO A 161 9.22 40.83 -26.43
N ALA A 162 9.70 41.99 -26.85
CA ALA A 162 9.36 43.26 -26.23
C ALA A 162 7.83 43.47 -26.25
N THR A 163 7.15 43.02 -25.21
CA THR A 163 5.82 43.48 -24.88
C THR A 163 6.02 44.95 -24.54
N GLN A 164 5.35 45.84 -25.28
CA GLN A 164 5.37 47.27 -25.02
C GLN A 164 4.54 47.57 -23.77
N GLU A 165 4.88 46.95 -22.63
CA GLU A 165 4.25 47.27 -21.36
C GLU A 165 4.71 48.66 -20.94
N ALA A 166 3.76 49.59 -20.90
CA ALA A 166 4.00 50.98 -20.55
C ALA A 166 3.61 51.20 -19.09
N TYR A 167 4.59 51.09 -18.20
CA TYR A 167 4.40 51.30 -16.78
C TYR A 167 4.03 52.76 -16.45
N TYR A 168 3.21 52.96 -15.41
CA TYR A 168 2.90 54.30 -14.91
C TYR A 168 4.13 55.04 -14.38
N ASP A 169 5.06 54.34 -13.70
CA ASP A 169 6.38 54.87 -13.36
C ASP A 169 7.36 54.55 -14.49
N PRO A 170 7.88 55.56 -15.23
CA PRO A 170 8.83 55.34 -16.31
C PRO A 170 10.18 54.76 -15.86
N ASN A 171 10.48 54.76 -14.56
CA ASN A 171 11.70 54.16 -14.00
C ASN A 171 11.56 52.66 -13.70
N LEU A 172 10.34 52.12 -13.75
CA LEU A 172 10.08 50.71 -13.50
C LEU A 172 10.52 49.88 -14.71
N PRO A 173 11.49 48.96 -14.56
CA PRO A 173 11.89 48.08 -15.64
C PRO A 173 10.85 46.99 -15.89
N PRO A 174 10.93 46.26 -17.01
CA PRO A 174 10.14 45.05 -17.24
C PRO A 174 10.24 44.08 -16.05
N VAL A 175 9.12 43.83 -15.38
CA VAL A 175 9.06 43.00 -14.18
C VAL A 175 8.99 41.52 -14.58
N THR A 176 10.15 40.98 -14.95
CA THR A 176 10.29 39.57 -15.38
C THR A 176 10.30 38.59 -14.22
N LYS A 177 10.04 37.31 -14.51
CA LYS A 177 10.18 36.21 -13.55
C LYS A 177 11.58 36.18 -12.90
N SER A 178 12.62 36.42 -13.69
CA SER A 178 14.01 36.47 -13.20
C SER A 178 14.22 37.59 -12.19
N LEU A 179 13.66 38.79 -12.44
CA LEU A 179 13.73 39.91 -11.51
C LEU A 179 13.05 39.57 -10.18
N VAL A 180 11.82 39.05 -10.23
CA VAL A 180 11.04 38.74 -9.02
C VAL A 180 11.71 37.63 -8.19
N THR A 181 12.16 36.55 -8.84
CA THR A 181 12.77 35.41 -8.15
C THR A 181 14.14 35.70 -7.53
N ASN A 182 14.87 36.69 -8.05
CA ASN A 182 16.18 37.09 -7.52
C ASN A 182 16.14 38.36 -6.64
N CYS A 183 14.98 38.99 -6.49
CA CYS A 183 14.83 40.18 -5.65
C CYS A 183 14.52 39.81 -4.20
N LYS A 184 15.57 39.65 -3.38
CA LYS A 184 15.46 39.20 -1.97
C LYS A 184 14.36 39.91 -1.15
N PRO A 185 14.24 41.26 -1.18
CA PRO A 185 13.19 41.94 -0.42
C PRO A 185 11.76 41.54 -0.84
N VAL A 186 11.55 41.27 -2.13
CA VAL A 186 10.27 40.84 -2.69
C VAL A 186 10.03 39.37 -2.37
N THR A 187 11.03 38.51 -2.53
CA THR A 187 10.93 37.08 -2.18
C THR A 187 10.62 36.89 -0.70
N ASP A 188 11.23 37.67 0.18
CA ASP A 188 11.00 37.59 1.63
C ASP A 188 9.56 37.99 1.98
N LYS A 189 9.00 39.01 1.30
CA LYS A 189 7.59 39.40 1.44
C LYS A 189 6.63 38.33 0.91
N ILE A 190 6.94 37.74 -0.25
CA ILE A 190 6.19 36.63 -0.82
C ILE A 190 6.18 35.45 0.16
N HIS A 191 7.34 35.04 0.68
CA HIS A 191 7.44 33.96 1.67
C HIS A 191 6.67 34.24 2.96
N LYS A 192 6.64 35.49 3.42
CA LYS A 192 5.91 35.86 4.63
C LYS A 192 4.40 35.79 4.44
N ALA A 193 3.91 36.16 3.26
CA ALA A 193 2.47 36.27 3.00
C ALA A 193 1.85 34.98 2.47
N TYR A 194 2.60 34.22 1.67
CA TYR A 194 2.16 32.93 1.16
C TYR A 194 2.40 31.86 2.22
N LYS A 195 1.34 31.14 2.58
CA LYS A 195 1.46 29.94 3.41
C LYS A 195 1.96 28.77 2.56
N ASP A 196 2.72 27.88 3.18
CA ASP A 196 3.09 26.62 2.57
C ASP A 196 1.82 25.89 2.09
N LYS A 197 1.84 25.44 0.83
CA LYS A 197 0.73 24.68 0.25
C LYS A 197 0.93 23.20 0.60
N ASN A 198 -0.18 22.50 0.84
CA ASN A 198 -0.13 21.05 0.98
C ASN A 198 0.44 20.45 -0.30
N LYS A 199 1.43 19.56 -0.14
CA LYS A 199 2.07 18.84 -1.23
C LYS A 199 1.06 17.97 -1.97
N TYR A 200 0.12 17.37 -1.24
CA TYR A 200 -0.93 16.52 -1.80
C TYR A 200 -2.30 17.16 -1.65
N ARG A 201 -3.11 17.03 -2.71
CA ARG A 201 -4.52 17.41 -2.66
C ARG A 201 -5.30 16.35 -1.91
N PHE A 202 -6.20 16.77 -1.04
CA PHE A 202 -7.09 15.88 -0.31
C PHE A 202 -8.44 16.54 -0.07
N GLU A 203 -9.42 15.70 0.22
CA GLU A 203 -10.76 16.09 0.67
C GLU A 203 -11.15 15.17 1.83
N ILE A 204 -11.83 15.71 2.84
CA ILE A 204 -12.37 14.93 3.95
C ILE A 204 -13.85 14.70 3.66
N MET A 205 -14.23 13.44 3.46
CA MET A 205 -15.62 13.03 3.27
C MET A 205 -16.21 12.45 4.56
N GLY A 206 -17.53 12.49 4.69
CA GLY A 206 -18.23 11.89 5.82
C GLY A 206 -18.43 10.38 5.67
N GLU A 207 -19.07 9.79 6.68
CA GLU A 207 -19.35 8.35 6.75
C GLU A 207 -20.42 7.91 5.74
N GLU A 208 -21.19 8.84 5.18
CA GLU A 208 -22.20 8.58 4.14
C GLU A 208 -21.61 7.96 2.87
N GLU A 209 -20.30 8.05 2.65
CA GLU A 209 -19.64 7.43 1.50
C GLU A 209 -19.28 5.96 1.71
N ILE A 210 -19.51 5.43 2.92
CA ILE A 210 -19.07 4.11 3.34
C ILE A 210 -20.24 3.29 3.89
N ALA A 211 -20.32 2.02 3.51
CA ALA A 211 -21.20 1.05 4.11
C ALA A 211 -20.36 -0.02 4.83
N PHE A 212 -20.43 -0.07 6.15
CA PHE A 212 -19.86 -1.17 6.94
C PHE A 212 -21.01 -2.02 7.52
N LYS A 213 -21.15 -3.26 7.07
CA LYS A 213 -22.19 -4.19 7.55
C LYS A 213 -21.54 -5.43 8.13
N MET A 214 -21.77 -5.68 9.41
CA MET A 214 -21.45 -6.97 10.05
C MET A 214 -22.53 -7.98 9.66
N ILE A 215 -22.14 -9.00 8.90
CA ILE A 215 -23.04 -10.04 8.40
C ILE A 215 -23.12 -11.16 9.43
N ARG A 216 -24.27 -11.28 10.09
CA ARG A 216 -24.57 -12.32 11.09
C ARG A 216 -25.39 -13.45 10.45
N THR A 217 -25.68 -14.51 11.21
CA THR A 217 -26.41 -15.68 10.69
C THR A 217 -27.93 -15.51 10.52
N ASN A 218 -28.49 -14.31 10.72
CA ASN A 218 -29.93 -14.06 10.53
C ASN A 218 -30.20 -13.65 9.08
N VAL A 219 -30.81 -14.56 8.30
CA VAL A 219 -31.06 -14.37 6.86
C VAL A 219 -31.86 -13.10 6.56
N SER A 220 -32.98 -12.87 7.24
CA SER A 220 -33.84 -11.71 6.99
C SER A 220 -33.11 -10.39 7.24
N HIS A 221 -32.29 -10.35 8.29
CA HIS A 221 -31.48 -9.17 8.58
C HIS A 221 -30.40 -8.93 7.52
N VAL A 222 -29.72 -9.99 7.08
CA VAL A 222 -28.69 -9.90 6.03
C VAL A 222 -29.30 -9.42 4.71
N VAL A 223 -30.44 -9.98 4.28
CA VAL A 223 -31.14 -9.52 3.09
C VAL A 223 -31.44 -8.02 3.17
N GLY A 224 -32.00 -7.56 4.29
CA GLY A 224 -32.26 -6.12 4.49
C GLY A 224 -30.99 -5.24 4.45
N GLN A 225 -29.88 -5.72 5.03
CA GLN A 225 -28.60 -5.00 4.97
C GLN A 225 -28.04 -4.88 3.55
N LEU A 226 -28.18 -5.93 2.74
CA LEU A 226 -27.69 -5.98 1.37
C LEU A 226 -28.60 -5.18 0.43
N ASP A 227 -29.91 -5.22 0.63
CA ASP A 227 -30.87 -4.43 -0.14
C ASP A 227 -30.75 -2.93 0.14
N ASP A 228 -30.41 -2.54 1.37
CA ASP A 228 -30.03 -1.16 1.69
C ASP A 228 -28.82 -0.69 0.86
N ILE A 229 -27.81 -1.54 0.68
CA ILE A 229 -26.65 -1.23 -0.17
C ILE A 229 -27.05 -1.14 -1.64
N ARG A 230 -27.92 -2.04 -2.13
CA ARG A 230 -28.44 -1.98 -3.51
C ARG A 230 -29.20 -0.67 -3.76
N LYS A 231 -30.03 -0.26 -2.80
CA LYS A 231 -30.83 0.97 -2.90
C LYS A 231 -29.97 2.23 -2.78
N ASN A 232 -29.00 2.20 -1.87
CA ASN A 232 -28.16 3.35 -1.51
C ASN A 232 -26.68 3.01 -1.78
N PRO A 233 -26.23 2.99 -3.05
CA PRO A 233 -24.86 2.64 -3.38
C PRO A 233 -23.87 3.62 -2.74
N ARG A 234 -22.82 3.08 -2.11
CA ARG A 234 -21.75 3.83 -1.43
C ARG A 234 -20.44 3.64 -2.17
N LYS A 235 -19.49 4.58 -2.03
CA LYS A 235 -18.15 4.46 -2.63
C LYS A 235 -17.40 3.23 -2.13
N PHE A 236 -17.50 2.96 -0.83
CA PHE A 236 -16.84 1.80 -0.22
C PHE A 236 -17.87 0.94 0.52
N VAL A 237 -17.87 -0.37 0.21
CA VAL A 237 -18.73 -1.35 0.88
C VAL A 237 -17.86 -2.41 1.54
N CYS A 238 -17.97 -2.53 2.86
CA CYS A 238 -17.28 -3.53 3.66
C CYS A 238 -18.33 -4.44 4.32
N LEU A 239 -18.28 -5.72 3.95
CA LEU A 239 -19.07 -6.77 4.57
C LEU A 239 -18.14 -7.58 5.48
N ASN A 240 -18.38 -7.53 6.78
CA ASN A 240 -17.59 -8.28 7.76
C ASN A 240 -18.26 -9.62 8.06
N ASP A 241 -17.51 -10.72 7.95
CA ASP A 241 -18.02 -12.05 8.27
C ASP A 241 -18.13 -12.24 9.80
N ASN A 242 -19.35 -12.16 10.31
CA ASN A 242 -19.71 -12.51 11.68
C ASN A 242 -20.71 -13.69 11.69
N ILE A 243 -20.67 -14.53 10.65
CA ILE A 243 -21.54 -15.68 10.52
C ILE A 243 -21.06 -16.77 11.50
N ASP A 244 -21.97 -17.28 12.32
CA ASP A 244 -21.77 -18.58 12.97
C ASP A 244 -21.91 -19.69 11.90
N HIS A 245 -20.77 -20.13 11.38
CA HIS A 245 -20.69 -21.13 10.31
C HIS A 245 -21.23 -22.51 10.69
N ASN A 246 -21.47 -22.77 11.98
CA ASN A 246 -22.07 -24.03 12.46
C ASN A 246 -23.61 -23.97 12.50
N HIS A 247 -24.21 -22.79 12.37
CA HIS A 247 -25.65 -22.63 12.38
C HIS A 247 -26.28 -23.10 11.06
N LYS A 248 -27.47 -23.72 11.13
CA LYS A 248 -28.20 -24.26 9.95
C LYS A 248 -28.40 -23.23 8.83
N ASP A 249 -28.62 -21.97 9.20
CA ASP A 249 -28.90 -20.89 8.25
C ASP A 249 -27.65 -20.29 7.60
N ALA A 250 -26.44 -20.68 8.04
CA ALA A 250 -25.19 -20.15 7.51
C ALA A 250 -25.04 -20.41 6.00
N GLN A 251 -25.54 -21.55 5.51
CA GLN A 251 -25.53 -21.88 4.08
C GLN A 251 -26.42 -20.93 3.28
N THR A 252 -27.60 -20.60 3.81
CA THR A 252 -28.52 -19.65 3.19
C THR A 252 -27.91 -18.25 3.17
N VAL A 253 -27.29 -17.81 4.26
CA VAL A 253 -26.58 -16.51 4.31
C VAL A 253 -25.47 -16.45 3.26
N LYS A 254 -24.68 -17.52 3.11
CA LYS A 254 -23.63 -17.62 2.06
C LYS A 254 -24.21 -17.53 0.65
N ALA A 255 -25.34 -18.19 0.39
CA ALA A 255 -26.01 -18.13 -0.91
C ALA A 255 -26.50 -16.71 -1.21
N VAL A 256 -27.09 -16.02 -0.23
CA VAL A 256 -27.55 -14.62 -0.35
C VAL A 256 -26.37 -13.66 -0.59
N LEU A 257 -25.24 -13.84 0.10
CA LEU A 257 -24.04 -13.05 -0.14
C LEU A 257 -23.49 -13.25 -1.56
N ARG A 258 -23.47 -14.50 -2.03
CA ARG A 258 -23.04 -14.83 -3.38
C ARG A 258 -23.93 -14.17 -4.43
N ASP A 259 -25.25 -14.27 -4.27
CA ASP A 259 -26.22 -13.59 -5.13
C ASP A 259 -25.97 -12.08 -5.17
N PHE A 260 -25.73 -11.45 -4.01
CA PHE A 260 -25.40 -10.03 -3.93
C PHE A 260 -24.13 -9.67 -4.70
N TYR A 261 -23.04 -10.39 -4.50
CA TYR A 261 -21.78 -10.12 -5.22
C TYR A 261 -21.90 -10.38 -6.72
N GLU A 262 -22.52 -11.50 -7.14
CA GLU A 262 -22.72 -11.81 -8.56
C GLU A 262 -23.68 -10.80 -9.24
N SER A 263 -24.61 -10.20 -8.49
CA SER A 263 -25.50 -9.14 -8.99
C SER A 263 -24.78 -7.80 -9.15
N MET A 264 -23.99 -7.39 -8.16
CA MET A 264 -23.31 -6.08 -8.14
C MET A 264 -22.02 -6.08 -8.98
N PHE A 265 -21.34 -7.23 -9.06
CA PHE A 265 -20.05 -7.42 -9.71
C PHE A 265 -20.07 -8.71 -10.55
N PRO A 266 -20.82 -8.74 -11.67
CA PRO A 266 -21.05 -9.97 -12.45
C PRO A 266 -19.81 -10.48 -13.19
N ILE A 267 -18.79 -9.63 -13.35
CA ILE A 267 -17.52 -9.97 -14.01
C ILE A 267 -16.51 -10.31 -12.91
N PRO A 268 -16.03 -11.57 -12.82
CA PRO A 268 -15.03 -11.97 -11.84
C PRO A 268 -13.72 -11.21 -12.02
N SER A 269 -13.07 -10.88 -10.90
CA SER A 269 -11.73 -10.33 -10.89
C SER A 269 -10.71 -11.35 -11.43
N GLN A 270 -9.61 -10.87 -12.03
CA GLN A 270 -8.48 -11.72 -12.42
C GLN A 270 -7.83 -12.48 -11.25
N PHE A 271 -8.10 -12.05 -10.03
CA PHE A 271 -7.61 -12.69 -8.80
C PHE A 271 -8.56 -13.78 -8.25
N GLU A 272 -9.76 -13.90 -8.82
CA GLU A 272 -10.68 -14.97 -8.46
C GLU A 272 -10.31 -16.28 -9.16
N LEU A 273 -10.55 -17.40 -8.48
CA LEU A 273 -10.40 -18.72 -9.08
C LEU A 273 -11.52 -18.94 -10.12
N PRO A 274 -11.25 -19.64 -11.23
CA PRO A 274 -12.33 -20.05 -12.14
C PRO A 274 -13.35 -20.92 -11.40
N ARG A 275 -14.61 -20.93 -11.85
CA ARG A 275 -15.74 -21.59 -11.16
C ARG A 275 -15.51 -23.08 -10.83
N GLU A 276 -14.73 -23.76 -11.66
CA GLU A 276 -14.35 -25.18 -11.53
C GLU A 276 -13.31 -25.43 -10.42
N TYR A 277 -12.63 -24.37 -9.97
CA TYR A 277 -11.52 -24.45 -9.04
C TYR A 277 -11.91 -23.93 -7.66
N ARG A 278 -11.39 -24.58 -6.64
CA ARG A 278 -11.42 -24.11 -5.26
C ARG A 278 -10.03 -24.20 -4.66
N ASN A 279 -9.73 -23.33 -3.70
CA ASN A 279 -8.50 -23.47 -2.95
C ASN A 279 -8.57 -24.75 -2.11
N ARG A 280 -7.69 -25.72 -2.43
CA ARG A 280 -7.67 -27.04 -1.79
C ARG A 280 -7.14 -26.99 -0.36
N PHE A 281 -6.30 -26.02 -0.03
CA PHE A 281 -5.62 -25.92 1.26
C PHE A 281 -5.83 -24.52 1.83
N LEU A 282 -6.44 -24.45 3.01
CA LEU A 282 -6.64 -23.16 3.68
C LEU A 282 -5.34 -22.71 4.35
N HIS A 283 -4.53 -23.67 4.82
CA HIS A 283 -3.31 -23.40 5.57
C HIS A 283 -2.04 -23.95 4.91
N MET A 284 -0.92 -23.28 5.14
CA MET A 284 0.37 -23.61 4.52
C MET A 284 0.89 -25.00 4.92
N HIS A 285 0.65 -25.43 6.16
CA HIS A 285 1.08 -26.74 6.64
C HIS A 285 0.36 -27.88 5.90
N GLU A 286 -0.95 -27.76 5.67
CA GLU A 286 -1.74 -28.74 4.90
C GLU A 286 -1.19 -28.91 3.48
N LEU A 287 -0.83 -27.80 2.83
CA LEU A 287 -0.20 -27.81 1.52
C LEU A 287 1.18 -28.49 1.56
N GLN A 288 1.99 -28.22 2.57
CA GLN A 288 3.32 -28.82 2.73
C GLN A 288 3.24 -30.33 2.96
N GLU A 289 2.34 -30.78 3.84
CA GLU A 289 2.11 -32.20 4.10
C GLU A 289 1.63 -32.93 2.85
N TRP A 290 0.68 -32.34 2.11
CA TRP A 290 0.20 -32.91 0.87
C TRP A 290 1.31 -32.99 -0.20
N ARG A 291 2.16 -31.97 -0.31
CA ARG A 291 3.32 -32.00 -1.22
C ARG A 291 4.27 -33.13 -0.84
N ALA A 292 4.65 -33.25 0.43
CA ALA A 292 5.52 -34.31 0.92
C ALA A 292 4.93 -35.72 0.66
N TYR A 293 3.63 -35.90 0.91
CA TYR A 293 2.92 -37.14 0.61
C TYR A 293 2.95 -37.45 -0.89
N ARG A 294 2.59 -36.47 -1.73
CA ARG A 294 2.59 -36.62 -3.18
C ARG A 294 3.97 -36.96 -3.73
N ASP A 295 5.01 -36.34 -3.21
CA ASP A 295 6.38 -36.55 -3.68
C ASP A 295 6.89 -37.94 -3.26
N LYS A 296 6.57 -38.40 -2.05
CA LYS A 296 6.80 -39.80 -1.63
C LYS A 296 6.06 -40.79 -2.52
N LEU A 297 4.78 -40.53 -2.80
CA LEU A 297 3.96 -41.38 -3.66
C LEU A 297 4.55 -41.46 -5.08
N LYS A 298 4.92 -40.31 -5.67
CA LYS A 298 5.58 -40.26 -6.98
C LYS A 298 6.89 -41.05 -6.98
N PHE A 299 7.73 -40.88 -5.97
CA PHE A 299 8.99 -41.61 -5.84
C PHE A 299 8.74 -43.14 -5.87
N TRP A 300 7.83 -43.64 -5.03
CA TRP A 300 7.51 -45.07 -5.00
C TRP A 300 6.89 -45.56 -6.31
N THR A 301 5.99 -44.79 -6.93
CA THR A 301 5.41 -45.13 -8.24
C THR A 301 6.50 -45.23 -9.32
N HIS A 302 7.48 -44.32 -9.33
CA HIS A 302 8.61 -44.40 -10.26
C HIS A 302 9.52 -45.61 -9.98
N CYS A 303 9.79 -45.94 -8.72
CA CYS A 303 10.53 -47.15 -8.37
C CYS A 303 9.82 -48.42 -8.86
N VAL A 304 8.49 -48.52 -8.67
CA VAL A 304 7.68 -49.65 -9.15
C VAL A 304 7.71 -49.72 -10.68
N LEU A 305 7.50 -48.60 -11.37
CA LEU A 305 7.52 -48.54 -12.83
C LEU A 305 8.89 -48.96 -13.40
N ALA A 306 9.98 -48.45 -12.81
CA ALA A 306 11.34 -48.84 -13.22
C ALA A 306 11.59 -50.33 -13.00
N THR A 307 11.12 -50.89 -11.87
CA THR A 307 11.23 -52.32 -11.58
C THR A 307 10.45 -53.15 -12.60
N LEU A 308 9.22 -52.73 -12.97
CA LEU A 308 8.42 -53.38 -14.00
C LEU A 308 9.09 -53.33 -15.38
N ILE A 309 9.66 -52.19 -15.77
CA ILE A 309 10.40 -52.04 -17.03
C ILE A 309 11.65 -52.94 -17.04
N MET A 310 12.42 -52.98 -15.95
CA MET A 310 13.57 -53.87 -15.86
C MET A 310 13.13 -55.33 -15.95
N PHE A 311 12.07 -55.72 -15.26
CA PHE A 311 11.52 -57.07 -15.33
C PHE A 311 11.07 -57.46 -16.75
N THR A 312 10.39 -56.57 -17.47
CA THR A 312 9.98 -56.84 -18.87
C THR A 312 11.19 -56.97 -19.80
N ILE A 313 12.21 -56.13 -19.65
CA ILE A 313 13.48 -56.24 -20.40
C ILE A 313 14.17 -57.57 -20.09
N PHE A 314 14.32 -57.93 -18.80
CA PHE A 314 14.91 -59.19 -18.38
C PHE A 314 14.16 -60.40 -18.91
N SER A 315 12.82 -60.35 -18.92
CA SER A 315 11.98 -61.42 -19.45
C SER A 315 12.11 -61.54 -20.98
N PHE A 316 12.07 -60.42 -21.70
CA PHE A 316 12.17 -60.40 -23.16
C PHE A 316 13.54 -60.87 -23.66
N PHE A 317 14.62 -60.47 -22.98
CA PHE A 317 15.98 -60.88 -23.30
C PHE A 317 16.48 -62.08 -22.50
N ALA A 318 15.58 -62.82 -21.82
CA ALA A 318 15.97 -63.89 -20.88
C ALA A 318 16.90 -64.92 -21.52
N GLU A 319 16.59 -65.40 -22.73
CA GLU A 319 17.42 -66.37 -23.46
C GLU A 319 18.79 -65.80 -23.85
N GLN A 320 18.84 -64.54 -24.32
CA GLN A 320 20.09 -63.88 -24.69
C GLN A 320 20.97 -63.61 -23.46
N LEU A 321 20.36 -63.24 -22.34
CA LEU A 321 21.03 -63.01 -21.06
C LEU A 321 21.52 -64.32 -20.44
N ILE A 322 20.75 -65.41 -20.54
CA ILE A 322 21.16 -66.75 -20.11
C ILE A 322 22.33 -67.25 -20.98
N ALA A 323 22.27 -67.05 -22.30
CA ALA A 323 23.35 -67.39 -23.21
C ALA A 323 24.63 -66.58 -22.90
N LEU A 324 24.51 -65.28 -22.65
CA LEU A 324 25.62 -64.41 -22.25
C LEU A 324 26.22 -64.85 -20.90
N LYS A 325 25.37 -65.16 -19.91
CA LYS A 325 25.79 -65.68 -18.59
C LYS A 325 26.52 -67.02 -18.71
N ARG A 326 26.06 -67.93 -19.56
CA ARG A 326 26.72 -69.22 -19.83
C ARG A 326 28.07 -69.04 -20.51
N LYS A 327 28.24 -67.98 -21.32
CA LYS A 327 29.49 -67.64 -22.00
C LYS A 327 30.51 -67.01 -21.06
N ILE A 328 30.06 -66.19 -20.09
CA ILE A 328 30.92 -65.51 -19.12
C ILE A 328 31.27 -66.42 -17.92
N PHE A 329 30.37 -67.30 -17.50
CA PHE A 329 30.58 -68.24 -16.39
C PHE A 329 30.35 -69.71 -16.85
N PRO A 330 31.33 -70.36 -17.50
CA PRO A 330 31.21 -71.76 -17.84
C PRO A 330 31.22 -72.64 -16.57
N ARG A 331 30.18 -73.46 -16.39
CA ARG A 331 30.09 -74.43 -15.28
C ARG A 331 31.21 -75.47 -15.41
N ARG A 332 32.06 -75.57 -14.38
CA ARG A 332 33.02 -76.68 -14.20
C ARG A 332 32.22 -77.99 -14.02
N ARG A 333 32.39 -78.95 -14.92
CA ARG A 333 31.74 -80.27 -14.89
C ARG A 333 32.48 -81.14 -13.87
N ILE A 334 31.86 -81.45 -12.73
CA ILE A 334 32.38 -82.44 -11.78
C ILE A 334 31.91 -83.82 -12.25
N GLN A 335 32.84 -84.68 -12.62
CA GLN A 335 32.61 -86.09 -12.98
C GLN A 335 32.52 -86.87 -11.66
N LYS A 336 31.39 -87.51 -11.37
CA LYS A 336 31.23 -88.42 -10.22
C LYS A 336 31.32 -89.87 -10.74
N GLU A 337 32.32 -90.59 -10.26
CA GLU A 337 32.53 -92.02 -10.52
C GLU A 337 31.38 -92.87 -9.96
N ALA A 338 31.09 -93.97 -10.66
CA ALA A 338 30.09 -94.97 -10.32
C ALA A 338 30.60 -95.91 -9.22
N SER A 339 29.74 -96.20 -8.24
CA SER A 339 29.97 -97.23 -7.21
C SER A 339 29.48 -98.60 -7.72
N PRO A 340 30.23 -99.70 -7.55
CA PRO A 340 29.76 -101.03 -7.92
C PRO A 340 28.94 -101.67 -6.79
N ASP A 341 27.97 -102.48 -7.21
CA ASP A 341 27.09 -103.34 -6.41
C ASP A 341 27.82 -104.29 -5.45
N ARG A 342 27.16 -104.62 -4.33
CA ARG A 342 27.26 -105.96 -3.75
C ARG A 342 25.97 -106.39 -3.03
N ILE A 343 25.32 -107.33 -3.72
CA ILE A 343 24.27 -108.28 -3.31
C ILE A 343 24.63 -109.02 -2.00
N ARG A 344 23.62 -109.36 -1.18
CA ARG A 344 23.57 -110.65 -0.45
C ARG A 344 22.13 -111.12 -0.18
N VAL A 345 21.86 -112.28 -0.76
CA VAL A 345 20.94 -113.40 -0.43
C VAL A 345 19.44 -113.11 -0.36
#